data_AF-A0A6A0HKV4-F1
#
_entry.id   AF-A0A6A0HKV4-F1
#
_cell.length_a   1.000
_cell.length_b   1.000
_cell.length_c   1.000
_cell.angle_alpha   90.00
_cell.angle_beta   90.00
_cell.angle_gamma   90.00
#
_symmetry.space_group_name_H-M   'P 1'
#
loop_
_entity.id
_entity.type
_entity.pdbx_description
1 polymer ?
#
loop_
_entity_poly.entity_id
_entity_poly.type
_entity_poly.pdbx_seq_one_letter_code
_entity_poly.pdbx_strand_id
1 'polypeptide(L)'
;MSKPVLGLIVGAVLGVFDGLTAWFTPEVRNMLGDIIMWSSLKGLIAGVIIGFFARKVRSLQTGLIFGGAVGLLLAFLVALQPQPSGNHYWLEIMIPGTIVGLILGYATQKYGKESKLATTH
;
A
#
# COMPACT_ATOMS: atom_id res chain seq x y z
N MET A 1 11.92 -14.27 -3.73
CA MET A 1 11.90 -12.87 -4.18
C MET A 1 12.55 -11.98 -3.14
N SER A 2 13.25 -10.94 -3.60
CA SER A 2 13.78 -9.92 -2.70
C SER A 2 12.63 -9.13 -2.06
N LYS A 3 12.82 -8.63 -0.84
CA LYS A 3 11.77 -7.90 -0.11
C LYS A 3 11.15 -6.73 -0.89
N PRO A 4 11.92 -5.87 -1.61
CA PRO A 4 11.33 -4.80 -2.42
C PRO A 4 10.52 -5.29 -3.62
N VAL A 5 10.96 -6.36 -4.31
CA VAL A 5 10.21 -6.92 -5.45
C VAL A 5 8.90 -7.55 -4.98
N LEU A 6 8.92 -8.23 -3.83
CA LEU A 6 7.72 -8.73 -3.19
C LEU A 6 6.77 -7.60 -2.80
N GLY A 7 7.30 -6.56 -2.18
CA GLY A 7 6.53 -5.36 -1.82
C GLY A 7 5.88 -4.72 -3.06
N LEU A 8 6.62 -4.58 -4.16
CA LEU A 8 6.10 -4.01 -5.40
C LEU A 8 4.94 -4.84 -5.98
N ILE A 9 5.11 -6.15 -6.11
CA ILE A 9 4.06 -7.03 -6.68
C ILE A 9 2.82 -7.06 -5.78
N VAL A 10 3.01 -7.29 -4.47
CA VAL A 10 1.91 -7.31 -3.51
C VAL A 10 1.23 -5.94 -3.46
N GLY A 11 2.00 -4.86 -3.51
CA GLY A 11 1.50 -3.49 -3.49
C GLY A 11 0.66 -3.14 -4.72
N ALA A 12 1.08 -3.54 -5.92
CA ALA A 12 0.27 -3.37 -7.13
C ALA A 12 -1.07 -4.09 -7.01
N VAL A 13 -1.06 -5.37 -6.63
CA VAL A 13 -2.28 -6.18 -6.52
C VAL A 13 -3.21 -5.62 -5.43
N LEU A 14 -2.68 -5.35 -4.24
CA LEU A 14 -3.47 -4.79 -3.14
C LEU A 14 -3.96 -3.37 -3.42
N GLY A 15 -3.22 -2.56 -4.18
CA GLY A 15 -3.64 -1.23 -4.61
C GLY A 15 -4.85 -1.26 -5.54
N VAL A 16 -4.98 -2.29 -6.40
CA VAL A 16 -6.21 -2.50 -7.19
C VAL A 16 -7.38 -2.79 -6.25
N PHE A 17 -7.21 -3.70 -5.28
CA PHE A 17 -8.26 -4.04 -4.31
C PHE A 17 -8.65 -2.84 -3.44
N ASP A 18 -7.68 -2.00 -3.08
CA ASP A 18 -7.92 -0.73 -2.38
C ASP A 18 -8.78 0.21 -3.21
N GLY A 19 -8.46 0.42 -4.49
CA GLY A 19 -9.28 1.26 -5.36
C GLY A 19 -10.67 0.69 -5.63
N LEU A 20 -10.82 -0.64 -5.62
CA LEU A 20 -12.11 -1.30 -5.77
C LEU A 20 -13.04 -1.10 -4.56
N THR A 21 -12.53 -0.74 -3.38
CA THR A 21 -13.41 -0.41 -2.24
C THR A 21 -14.26 0.83 -2.51
N ALA A 22 -13.82 1.73 -3.40
CA ALA A 22 -14.61 2.88 -3.83
C ALA A 22 -15.90 2.50 -4.57
N TRP A 23 -16.07 1.24 -4.97
CA TRP A 23 -17.35 0.73 -5.50
C TRP A 23 -18.49 0.82 -4.48
N PHE A 24 -18.17 0.79 -3.18
CA PHE A 24 -19.14 0.96 -2.10
C PHE A 24 -19.67 2.39 -1.98
N THR A 25 -19.06 3.34 -2.68
CA THR A 25 -19.43 4.76 -2.69
C THR A 25 -20.09 5.08 -4.04
N PRO A 26 -21.43 5.09 -4.14
CA PRO A 26 -22.13 5.25 -5.41
C PRO A 26 -21.75 6.53 -6.17
N GLU A 27 -21.40 7.60 -5.44
CA GLU A 27 -21.10 8.92 -5.98
C GLU A 27 -19.85 8.96 -6.87
N VAL A 28 -18.88 8.07 -6.62
CA VAL A 28 -17.59 8.06 -7.32
C VAL A 28 -17.44 6.90 -8.32
N ARG A 29 -18.48 6.08 -8.52
CA ARG A 29 -18.44 4.93 -9.44
C ARG A 29 -18.11 5.29 -10.87
N ASN A 30 -18.53 6.47 -11.32
CA ASN A 30 -18.23 6.96 -12.67
C ASN A 30 -16.72 7.23 -12.87
N MET A 31 -15.97 7.44 -11.79
CA MET A 31 -14.52 7.65 -11.78
C MET A 31 -13.75 6.46 -11.22
N LEU A 32 -14.39 5.29 -11.07
CA LEU A 32 -13.79 4.11 -10.45
C LEU A 32 -12.49 3.69 -11.15
N GLY A 33 -12.44 3.76 -12.49
CA GLY A 33 -11.24 3.43 -13.25
C GLY A 33 -10.03 4.27 -12.85
N ASP A 34 -10.22 5.58 -12.71
CA ASP A 34 -9.17 6.49 -12.27
C ASP A 34 -8.77 6.21 -10.82
N ILE A 35 -9.74 5.94 -9.94
CA ILE A 35 -9.48 5.60 -8.54
C ILE A 35 -8.65 4.32 -8.43
N ILE A 36 -8.96 3.30 -9.22
CA ILE A 36 -8.19 2.05 -9.27
C ILE A 36 -6.77 2.31 -9.78
N MET A 37 -6.62 3.12 -10.83
CA MET A 37 -5.31 3.47 -11.38
C MET A 37 -4.44 4.18 -10.33
N TRP A 38 -4.97 5.22 -9.69
CA TRP A 38 -4.25 5.99 -8.67
C TRP A 38 -3.98 5.17 -7.40
N SER A 39 -4.91 4.29 -7.00
CA SER A 39 -4.73 3.39 -5.84
C SER A 39 -3.68 2.31 -6.13
N SER A 40 -3.59 1.84 -7.36
CA SER A 40 -2.54 0.90 -7.80
C SER A 40 -1.16 1.56 -7.76
N LEU A 41 -1.04 2.81 -8.23
CA LEU A 41 0.20 3.57 -8.15
C LEU A 41 0.61 3.84 -6.69
N LYS A 42 -0.34 4.23 -5.84
CA LYS A 42 -0.14 4.38 -4.40
C LYS A 42 0.35 3.06 -3.77
N GLY A 43 -0.28 1.94 -4.11
CA GLY A 43 0.07 0.61 -3.64
C GLY A 43 1.49 0.19 -4.06
N LEU A 44 1.90 0.50 -5.29
CA LEU A 44 3.27 0.31 -5.77
C LEU A 44 4.28 1.11 -4.94
N ILE A 45 4.02 2.41 -4.74
CA ILE A 45 4.88 3.30 -3.94
C ILE A 45 5.01 2.77 -2.50
N ALA A 46 3.88 2.43 -1.87
CA ALA A 46 3.85 1.84 -0.54
C ALA A 46 4.68 0.55 -0.49
N GLY A 47 4.48 -0.33 -1.48
CA GLY A 47 5.18 -1.60 -1.60
C GLY A 47 6.69 -1.47 -1.70
N VAL A 48 7.17 -0.50 -2.48
CA VAL A 48 8.61 -0.20 -2.61
C VAL A 48 9.16 0.31 -1.27
N ILE A 49 8.51 1.32 -0.66
CA ILE A 49 8.96 1.92 0.60
C ILE A 49 9.03 0.86 1.72
N ILE A 50 7.96 0.09 1.88
CA ILE A 50 7.85 -0.95 2.91
C ILE A 50 8.83 -2.09 2.62
N GLY A 51 8.96 -2.52 1.37
CA GLY A 51 9.89 -3.59 0.99
C GLY A 51 11.36 -3.22 1.18
N PHE A 52 11.74 -1.96 0.94
CA PHE A 52 13.08 -1.44 1.25
C PHE A 52 13.32 -1.35 2.75
N PHE A 53 12.35 -0.87 3.52
CA PHE A 53 12.44 -0.84 4.98
C PHE A 53 12.61 -2.25 5.55
N ALA A 54 11.83 -3.21 5.07
CA ALA A 54 11.90 -4.61 5.48
C ALA A 54 13.27 -5.25 5.15
N ARG A 55 14.01 -4.74 4.15
CA ARG A 55 15.38 -5.18 3.89
C ARG A 55 16.35 -4.77 5.00
N LYS A 56 16.12 -3.62 5.65
CA LYS A 56 16.99 -3.10 6.72
C LYS A 56 16.57 -3.61 8.11
N VAL A 57 15.27 -3.78 8.33
CA VAL A 57 14.70 -4.16 9.63
C VAL A 57 14.13 -5.57 9.56
N ARG A 58 14.55 -6.46 10.47
CA ARG A 58 14.14 -7.88 10.50
C ARG A 58 13.02 -8.20 11.50
N SER A 59 12.38 -7.20 12.08
CA SER A 59 11.28 -7.38 13.05
C SER A 59 9.92 -7.35 12.37
N LEU A 60 9.09 -8.37 12.62
CA LEU A 60 7.73 -8.45 12.11
C LEU A 60 6.84 -7.36 12.70
N GLN A 61 6.95 -7.09 14.01
CA GLN A 61 6.18 -6.04 14.67
C GLN A 61 6.51 -4.66 14.09
N THR A 62 7.80 -4.36 13.93
CA THR A 62 8.23 -3.08 13.36
C THR A 62 7.83 -2.95 11.90
N GLY A 63 7.86 -4.03 11.12
CA GLY A 63 7.39 -4.02 9.73
C GLY A 63 5.87 -3.82 9.61
N LEU A 64 5.08 -4.39 10.51
CA LEU A 64 3.63 -4.14 10.59
C LEU A 64 3.35 -2.67 10.91
N ILE A 65 3.94 -2.15 12.00
CA ILE A 65 3.72 -0.76 12.42
C ILE A 65 4.14 0.21 11.31
N PHE A 66 5.32 0.00 10.72
CA PHE A 66 5.80 0.83 9.62
C PHE A 66 4.91 0.72 8.38
N GLY A 67 4.50 -0.50 8.01
CA GLY A 67 3.61 -0.74 6.89
C GLY A 67 2.25 -0.05 7.07
N GLY A 68 1.64 -0.21 8.24
CA GLY A 68 0.40 0.48 8.60
C GLY A 68 0.55 2.00 8.60
N ALA A 69 1.64 2.54 9.14
CA ALA A 69 1.91 3.97 9.15
C ALA A 69 2.08 4.54 7.72
N VAL A 70 2.81 3.83 6.85
CA VAL A 70 2.97 4.23 5.43
C VAL A 70 1.64 4.15 4.68
N GLY A 71 0.87 3.07 4.88
CA GLY A 71 -0.45 2.92 4.27
C GLY A 71 -1.43 4.01 4.70
N LEU A 72 -1.48 4.30 6.00
CA LEU A 72 -2.29 5.37 6.58
C LEU A 72 -1.86 6.74 6.06
N LEU A 73 -0.56 7.04 6.05
CA LEU A 73 -0.03 8.32 5.57
C LEU A 73 -0.38 8.56 4.11
N LEU A 74 -0.15 7.57 3.25
CA LEU A 74 -0.47 7.70 1.82
C LEU A 74 -1.98 7.80 1.58
N ALA A 75 -2.79 7.05 2.32
CA ALA A 75 -4.24 7.14 2.23
C ALA A 75 -4.76 8.50 2.73
N PHE A 76 -4.17 9.04 3.80
CA PHE A 76 -4.47 10.38 4.30
C PHE A 76 -4.15 11.48 3.27
N LEU A 77 -3.01 11.38 2.58
CA LEU A 77 -2.68 12.31 1.49
C LEU A 77 -3.70 12.27 0.34
N VAL A 78 -4.25 11.08 0.03
CA VAL A 78 -5.33 10.94 -0.95
C VAL A 78 -6.65 11.51 -0.42
N ALA A 79 -6.99 11.26 0.84
CA ALA A 79 -8.21 11.77 1.47
C ALA A 79 -8.24 13.32 1.57
N LEU A 80 -7.07 13.96 1.63
CA LEU A 80 -6.92 15.42 1.58
C LEU A 80 -7.26 16.02 0.21
N GLN A 81 -7.24 15.24 -0.86
CA GLN A 81 -7.57 15.76 -2.18
C GLN A 81 -9.07 16.11 -2.26
N PRO A 82 -9.44 17.28 -2.81
CA PRO A 82 -10.83 17.68 -2.95
C PRO A 82 -11.63 16.62 -3.72
N GLN A 83 -12.69 16.10 -3.12
CA GLN A 83 -13.56 15.14 -3.79
C GLN A 83 -14.65 15.88 -4.58
N PRO A 84 -15.01 15.38 -5.79
CA PRO A 84 -15.98 16.04 -6.66
C PRO A 84 -17.37 16.26 -6.01
N SER A 85 -17.72 15.43 -5.03
CA SER A 85 -19.01 15.48 -4.33
C SER A 85 -19.03 16.41 -3.11
N GLY A 86 -17.92 17.06 -2.75
CA GLY A 86 -17.81 17.94 -1.56
C GLY A 86 -17.80 17.21 -0.22
N ASN A 87 -18.18 15.92 -0.17
CA ASN A 87 -18.00 15.05 0.99
C ASN A 87 -16.57 14.53 1.05
N HIS A 88 -15.99 14.54 2.26
CA HIS A 88 -14.69 13.96 2.51
C HIS A 88 -14.82 12.51 3.01
N TYR A 89 -14.46 11.53 2.18
CA TYR A 89 -14.48 10.10 2.49
C TYR A 89 -13.21 9.68 3.26
N TRP A 90 -13.01 10.26 4.44
CA TRP A 90 -11.81 10.03 5.23
C TRP A 90 -11.64 8.57 5.63
N LEU A 91 -12.65 7.97 6.25
CA LEU A 91 -12.55 6.64 6.82
C LEU A 91 -12.57 5.56 5.74
N GLU A 92 -13.38 5.76 4.72
CA GLU A 92 -13.54 4.85 3.59
C GLU A 92 -12.26 4.73 2.76
N ILE A 93 -11.43 5.79 2.73
CA ILE A 93 -10.12 5.78 2.06
C ILE A 93 -9.01 5.32 3.03
N MET A 94 -9.00 5.84 4.26
CA MET A 94 -7.92 5.59 5.21
C MET A 94 -7.89 4.16 5.75
N ILE A 95 -9.05 3.56 6.03
CA ILE A 95 -9.13 2.22 6.61
C ILE A 95 -8.60 1.16 5.62
N PRO A 96 -9.11 1.05 4.37
CA PRO A 96 -8.59 0.11 3.40
C PRO A 96 -7.10 0.32 3.11
N GLY A 97 -6.66 1.57 2.92
CA GLY A 97 -5.25 1.87 2.66
C GLY A 97 -4.31 1.49 3.82
N THR A 98 -4.76 1.63 5.07
CA THR A 98 -4.01 1.18 6.26
C THR A 98 -3.91 -0.34 6.30
N ILE A 99 -5.01 -1.04 6.02
CA ILE A 99 -5.03 -2.52 5.97
C ILE A 99 -4.06 -3.02 4.89
N VAL A 100 -4.06 -2.40 3.71
CA VAL A 100 -3.12 -2.71 2.62
C VAL A 100 -1.68 -2.52 3.09
N GLY A 101 -1.38 -1.42 3.78
CA GLY A 101 -0.07 -1.16 4.38
C GLY A 101 0.35 -2.22 5.41
N LEU A 102 -0.56 -2.64 6.29
CA LEU A 102 -0.31 -3.72 7.26
C LEU A 102 -0.02 -5.05 6.57
N ILE A 103 -0.81 -5.42 5.56
CA ILE A 103 -0.61 -6.66 4.79
C ILE A 103 0.75 -6.62 4.07
N LEU A 104 1.12 -5.48 3.47
CA LEU A 104 2.43 -5.25 2.86
C LEU A 104 3.56 -5.43 3.88
N GLY A 105 3.44 -4.82 5.05
CA GLY A 105 4.42 -4.95 6.14
C GLY A 105 4.60 -6.40 6.58
N TYR A 106 3.50 -7.12 6.77
CA TYR A 106 3.51 -8.55 7.08
C TYR A 106 4.13 -9.39 5.96
N ALA A 107 3.69 -9.20 4.72
CA ALA A 107 4.12 -10.00 3.59
C ALA A 107 5.62 -9.83 3.31
N THR A 108 6.11 -8.60 3.32
CA THR A 108 7.54 -8.28 3.09
C THR A 108 8.44 -8.77 4.23
N GLN A 109 7.97 -8.78 5.47
CA GLN A 109 8.74 -9.33 6.60
C GLN A 109 8.71 -10.85 6.65
N LYS A 110 7.55 -11.48 6.44
CA LYS A 110 7.37 -12.92 6.61
C LYS A 110 7.83 -13.73 5.39
N TYR A 111 7.52 -13.27 4.19
CA TYR A 111 7.78 -14.01 2.95
C TYR A 111 8.94 -13.43 2.12
N GLY A 112 9.37 -12.21 2.43
CA GLY A 112 10.48 -11.57 1.75
C GLY A 112 11.81 -12.19 2.14
N LYS A 113 12.52 -12.79 1.17
CA LYS A 113 13.86 -13.35 1.36
C LYS A 113 14.90 -12.26 1.16
N GLU A 114 15.99 -12.31 1.93
CA GLU A 114 17.17 -11.52 1.60
C GLU A 114 17.72 -11.99 0.25
N SER A 115 17.81 -11.05 -0.69
CA SER A 115 18.65 -11.28 -1.85
C SER A 115 20.07 -11.25 -1.32
N LYS A 116 20.70 -12.43 -1.17
CA LYS A 116 22.16 -12.49 -1.06
C LYS A 116 22.68 -11.83 -2.33
N LEU A 117 23.14 -10.58 -2.23
CA LEU A 117 24.05 -10.04 -3.22
C LEU A 117 25.19 -11.06 -3.27
N ALA A 118 25.41 -11.64 -4.45
CA ALA A 118 26.53 -12.53 -4.66
C ALA A 118 27.79 -11.71 -4.42
N THR A 119 28.35 -11.81 -3.21
CA THR A 119 29.73 -11.45 -2.94
C THR A 119 30.55 -12.40 -3.79
N THR A 120 30.86 -12.00 -5.01
CA THR A 120 31.93 -12.64 -5.79
C THR A 120 33.21 -12.14 -5.16
N HIS A 121 34.00 -13.09 -4.68
CA HIS A 121 35.27 -12.93 -3.97
C HIS A 121 36.27 -12.05 -4.72
#